data_AF-A0A1F9CAE8-F1
#
_entry.id   AF-A0A1F9CAE8-F1
#
_cell.length_a   1.000
_cell.length_b   1.000
_cell.length_c   1.000
_cell.angle_alpha   90.00
_cell.angle_beta   90.00
_cell.angle_gamma   90.00
#
_symmetry.space_group_name_H-M   'P 1'
#
loop_
_entity.id
_entity.type
_entity.pdbx_description
1 polymer ?
#
loop_
_entity_poly.entity_id
_entity_poly.type
_entity_poly.pdbx_seq_one_letter_code
_entity_poly.pdbx_strand_id
1 'polypeptide(L)' 'MIDPKRIEVVDTDIAAVLRTKTPAQRMELVFQAGALARTLMEAGVKSRHPDWSDEEIRQEVAGIWLRGSA' A
#
# COMPACT_ATOMS: atom_id res chain seq x y z
N MET A 1 22.97 -8.17 -9.94
CA MET A 1 22.01 -7.10 -10.32
C MET A 1 20.74 -7.36 -9.50
N ILE A 2 20.34 -6.42 -8.65
CA ILE A 2 19.14 -6.54 -7.80
C ILE A 2 17.92 -6.27 -8.68
N ASP A 3 16.91 -7.15 -8.61
CA ASP A 3 15.66 -7.02 -9.37
C ASP A 3 14.79 -5.93 -8.73
N PRO A 4 14.40 -4.86 -9.44
CA PRO A 4 13.55 -3.80 -8.90
C PRO A 4 12.13 -4.25 -8.52
N LYS A 5 11.71 -5.47 -8.89
CA LYS A 5 10.46 -6.09 -8.44
C LYS A 5 10.59 -6.85 -7.11
N ARG A 6 11.81 -7.05 -6.60
CA ARG A 6 12.05 -7.62 -5.28
C ARG A 6 12.14 -6.46 -4.30
N ILE A 7 11.09 -6.30 -3.47
CA ILE A 7 11.15 -5.46 -2.28
C ILE A 7 12.39 -5.89 -1.50
N GLU A 8 13.32 -4.96 -1.31
CA GLU A 8 14.61 -5.18 -0.70
C GLU A 8 14.44 -5.84 0.67
N VAL A 9 15.30 -6.82 0.96
CA VAL A 9 15.29 -7.56 2.23
C VAL A 9 15.26 -6.55 3.37
N VAL A 10 14.23 -6.64 4.22
CA VAL A 10 14.11 -5.77 5.40
C VAL A 10 15.36 -5.92 6.25
N ASP A 11 15.94 -4.78 6.64
CA ASP A 11 17.10 -4.73 7.53
C ASP A 11 16.88 -5.61 8.76
N THR A 12 17.92 -6.31 9.20
CA THR A 12 17.80 -7.32 10.27
C THR A 12 17.35 -6.72 11.59
N ASP A 13 17.78 -5.49 11.89
CA ASP A 13 17.42 -4.79 13.13
C ASP A 13 15.96 -4.35 13.07
N ILE A 14 15.51 -3.86 11.91
CA ILE A 14 14.10 -3.55 11.68
C ILE A 14 13.25 -4.80 11.79
N ALA A 15 13.69 -5.92 11.21
CA ALA A 15 12.99 -7.20 11.32
C ALA A 15 12.88 -7.68 12.78
N ALA A 16 13.93 -7.49 13.60
CA ALA A 16 13.90 -7.79 15.02
C ALA A 16 12.85 -6.94 15.76
N VAL A 17 12.80 -5.63 15.50
CA VAL A 17 11.78 -4.73 16.09
C VAL A 17 10.37 -5.10 15.63
N LEU A 18 10.17 -5.45 14.35
CA LEU A 18 8.85 -5.86 13.86
C LEU A 18 8.37 -7.19 14.47
N ARG A 19 9.31 -8.08 14.85
CA ARG A 19 9.00 -9.35 15.52
C ARG A 19 8.54 -9.18 16.97
N THR A 20 8.86 -8.07 17.64
CA THR A 20 8.41 -7.84 19.03
C THR A 20 6.98 -7.31 19.13
N LYS A 21 6.36 -6.94 18.00
CA LYS A 21 5.00 -6.37 17.98
C LYS A 21 3.95 -7.42 18.34
N THR A 22 2.99 -7.02 19.18
CA THR A 22 1.83 -7.85 19.50
C THR A 22 0.93 -8.03 18.26
N PRO A 23 0.06 -9.06 18.23
CA PRO A 23 -0.92 -9.22 17.15
C PRO A 23 -1.76 -7.96 16.89
N ALA A 24 -2.21 -7.27 17.96
CA ALA A 24 -2.98 -6.04 17.85
C ALA A 24 -2.17 -4.91 17.17
N GLN A 25 -0.90 -4.73 17.57
CA GLN A 25 -0.02 -3.73 16.95
C GLN A 25 0.29 -4.05 15.49
N ARG A 26 0.38 -5.34 15.14
CA ARG A 26 0.55 -5.77 13.75
C ARG A 26 -0.67 -5.44 12.91
N MET A 27 -1.88 -5.68 13.44
CA MET A 27 -3.13 -5.32 12.76
C MET A 27 -3.24 -3.81 12.55
N GLU A 28 -2.93 -3.02 13.59
CA GLU A 28 -2.91 -1.56 13.50
C GLU A 28 -2.00 -1.08 12.36
N LEU A 29 -0.79 -1.63 12.26
CA LEU A 29 0.14 -1.31 11.17
C LEU A 29 -0.43 -1.67 9.80
N VAL A 30 -1.11 -2.81 9.66
CA VAL A 30 -1.74 -3.21 8.39
C VAL A 30 -2.83 -2.21 7.99
N PHE A 31 -3.66 -1.77 8.94
CA PHE A 31 -4.69 -0.77 8.64
C PHE A 31 -4.10 0.58 8.25
N GLN A 32 -3.08 1.05 8.97
CA GLN A 32 -2.38 2.29 8.66
C GLN A 32 -1.69 2.25 7.29
N ALA A 33 -0.96 1.17 7.00
CA ALA A 33 -0.34 0.97 5.69
C ALA A 33 -1.39 0.90 4.58
N GLY A 34 -2.52 0.25 4.84
CA GLY A 34 -3.65 0.19 3.92
C GLY A 34 -4.24 1.57 3.60
N ALA A 35 -4.45 2.40 4.62
CA ALA A 35 -4.92 3.77 4.44
C ALA A 35 -3.94 4.60 3.61
N LEU A 36 -2.66 4.56 3.95
CA LEU A 36 -1.61 5.28 3.21
C LEU A 36 -1.55 4.86 1.74
N ALA A 37 -1.58 3.55 1.47
CA ALA A 37 -1.53 3.03 0.12
C ALA A 37 -2.72 3.51 -0.73
N ARG A 38 -3.94 3.55 -0.18
CA ARG A 38 -5.12 4.09 -0.89
C ARG A 38 -4.97 5.59 -1.16
N THR A 39 -4.51 6.37 -0.20
CA THR A 39 -4.24 7.81 -0.41
C THR A 39 -3.25 8.05 -1.55
N LEU A 40 -2.17 7.27 -1.61
CA LEU A 40 -1.18 7.37 -2.68
C LEU A 40 -1.75 6.94 -4.04
N MET A 41 -2.56 5.88 -4.07
CA MET A 41 -3.23 5.43 -5.29
C MET A 41 -4.23 6.47 -5.80
N GLU A 42 -5.06 7.04 -4.93
CA GLU A 42 -6.01 8.10 -5.25
C GLU A 42 -5.28 9.31 -5.85
N ALA A 43 -4.20 9.77 -5.21
CA ALA A 43 -3.40 10.89 -5.72
C ALA A 43 -2.83 10.59 -7.12
N GLY A 44 -2.30 9.38 -7.33
CA GLY A 44 -1.77 8.96 -8.62
C GLY A 44 -2.85 8.80 -9.71
N VAL A 45 -4.04 8.32 -9.37
CA VAL A 45 -5.17 8.23 -10.31
C VAL A 45 -5.64 9.64 -10.67
N LYS A 46 -5.86 10.51 -9.67
CA LYS A 46 -6.21 11.93 -9.86
C LYS A 46 -5.22 12.66 -10.78
N SER A 47 -3.92 12.45 -10.59
CA SER A 47 -2.91 13.12 -11.42
C SER A 47 -2.92 12.65 -12.88
N ARG A 48 -3.36 11.41 -13.16
CA ARG A 48 -3.43 10.85 -14.52
C ARG A 48 -4.77 11.10 -15.20
N HIS A 49 -5.83 11.26 -14.41
CA HIS A 49 -7.20 11.44 -14.88
C HIS A 49 -7.83 12.66 -14.18
N PRO A 50 -7.39 13.89 -14.51
CA PRO A 50 -7.87 15.11 -13.84
C PRO A 50 -9.36 15.38 -14.08
N ASP A 51 -9.93 14.83 -15.16
CA ASP A 51 -11.33 15.03 -15.54
C ASP A 51 -12.28 13.98 -14.93
N TRP A 52 -11.75 12.97 -14.23
CA TRP A 52 -12.57 11.93 -13.61
C TRP A 52 -13.24 12.44 -12.34
N SER A 53 -14.47 12.00 -12.14
CA SER A 53 -15.21 12.18 -10.90
C SER A 53 -14.58 11.39 -9.74
N ASP A 54 -14.84 11.82 -8.51
CA ASP A 54 -14.38 11.11 -7.31
C ASP A 54 -14.92 9.66 -7.23
N GLU A 55 -16.06 9.35 -7.86
CA GLU A 55 -16.57 7.98 -7.96
C GLU A 55 -15.73 7.12 -8.91
N GLU A 56 -15.42 7.62 -10.11
CA GLU A 56 -14.57 6.92 -11.08
C GLU A 56 -13.18 6.64 -10.49
N ILE A 57 -12.62 7.61 -9.76
CA ILE A 57 -11.35 7.44 -9.05
C ILE A 57 -11.45 6.35 -7.99
N ARG A 58 -12.51 6.35 -7.16
CA ARG A 58 -12.70 5.31 -6.12
C ARG A 58 -12.85 3.91 -6.73
N GLN A 59 -13.59 3.78 -7.82
CA GLN A 59 -13.76 2.50 -8.52
C GLN A 59 -12.43 1.99 -9.08
N GLU A 60 -11.62 2.86 -9.69
CA GLU A 60 -10.31 2.46 -10.20
C GLU A 60 -9.34 2.10 -9.08
N VAL A 61 -9.30 2.85 -7.98
CA VAL A 61 -8.47 2.52 -6.81
C VAL A 61 -8.87 1.16 -6.22
N ALA A 62 -10.16 0.87 -6.12
CA ALA A 62 -10.65 -0.45 -5.71
C ALA A 62 -10.21 -1.54 -6.70
N GLY A 63 -10.29 -1.27 -8.01
CA GLY A 63 -9.81 -2.17 -9.06
C GLY A 63 -8.31 -2.47 -8.95
N ILE A 64 -7.47 -1.44 -8.76
CA ILE A 64 -6.02 -1.60 -8.56
C ILE A 64 -5.75 -2.46 -7.33
N TRP A 65 -6.44 -2.18 -6.22
CA TRP A 65 -6.28 -2.90 -4.96
C TRP A 65 -6.56 -4.40 -5.11
N LEU A 66 -7.66 -4.75 -5.79
CA LEU A 66 -8.07 -6.14 -5.99
C LEU A 66 -7.13 -6.88 -6.96
N ARG A 67 -6.65 -6.22 -8.02
CA ARG A 67 -5.69 -6.82 -8.98
C ARG A 67 -4.32 -7.11 -8.36
N GLY A 68 -3.88 -6.29 -7.40
CA GLY A 68 -2.63 -6.52 -6.66
C GLY A 68 -2.71 -7.57 -5.56
N SER A 69 -3.91 -8.10 -5.27
CA SER A 69 -4.17 -9.10 -4.22
C SER A 69 -4.17 -10.55 -4.74
N ALA A 70 -3.82 -10.78 -6.01
CA ALA A 70 -3.80 -12.08 -6.69
C ALA A 70 -2.38 -12.67 -6.80
#